data_AF-C3QRZ0-F1
#
_entry.id   AF-C3QRZ0-F1
#
_cell.length_a   1.000
_cell.length_b   1.000
_cell.length_c   1.000
_cell.angle_alpha   90.00
_cell.angle_beta   90.00
_cell.angle_gamma   90.00
#
_symmetry.space_group_name_H-M   'P 1'
#
loop_
_entity.id
_entity.type
_entity.pdbx_description
1 polymer ?
#
loop_
_entity_poly.entity_id
_entity_poly.type
_entity_poly.pdbx_seq_one_letter_code
_entity_poly.pdbx_strand_id
1 'polypeptide(L)' 'MNRSHFYKKFTKRIGVAPKDYRLHNKKIGKLQRSHILAAISFLIC' A
#
# COMPACT_ATOMS: atom_id res chain seq x y z
N MET A 1 2.20 -20.02 13.27
CA MET A 1 3.19 -19.57 12.26
C MET A 1 4.13 -18.57 12.91
N ASN A 2 5.42 -18.88 13.03
CA ASN A 2 6.36 -17.98 13.73
C ASN A 2 6.55 -16.66 12.98
N ARG A 3 6.68 -15.57 13.73
CA ARG A 3 6.87 -14.20 13.20
C ARG A 3 8.08 -14.10 12.28
N SER A 4 9.19 -14.74 12.62
CA SER A 4 10.41 -14.81 11.81
C SER A 4 10.19 -15.53 10.48
N HIS A 5 9.48 -16.68 10.53
CA HIS A 5 9.13 -17.45 9.34
C HIS A 5 8.18 -16.67 8.42
N PHE A 6 7.21 -15.95 8.97
CA PHE A 6 6.34 -15.06 8.21
C PHE A 6 7.13 -13.95 7.52
N TYR A 7 8.00 -13.25 8.25
CA TYR A 7 8.85 -12.20 7.68
C TYR A 7 9.71 -12.70 6.52
N LYS A 8 10.37 -13.85 6.71
CA LYS A 8 11.23 -14.45 5.68
C LYS A 8 10.45 -14.83 4.42
N LYS A 9 9.27 -15.44 4.56
CA LYS A 9 8.42 -15.78 3.40
C LYS A 9 7.80 -14.54 2.74
N PHE A 10 7.37 -13.55 3.53
CA PHE A 10 6.78 -12.33 3.03
C PHE A 10 7.78 -11.51 2.21
N THR A 11 8.96 -11.24 2.77
CA THR A 11 10.01 -10.51 2.06
C THR A 11 10.50 -11.27 0.83
N LYS A 12 10.57 -12.61 0.86
CA LYS A 12 10.94 -13.41 -0.33
C LYS A 12 9.92 -13.31 -1.47
N ARG A 13 8.62 -13.15 -1.18
CA ARG A 13 7.57 -13.03 -2.23
C ARG A 13 7.35 -11.61 -2.71
N ILE A 14 7.38 -10.64 -1.79
CA ILE A 14 7.02 -9.24 -2.07
C ILE A 14 8.26 -8.38 -2.34
N GLY A 15 9.44 -8.80 -1.90
CA GLY A 15 10.68 -8.02 -2.00
C GLY A 15 10.79 -6.87 -0.99
N VAL A 16 9.71 -6.58 -0.26
CA VAL A 16 9.62 -5.46 0.69
C VAL A 16 9.30 -5.99 2.09
N ALA A 17 9.84 -5.35 3.13
CA ALA A 17 9.52 -5.73 4.50
C ALA A 17 8.06 -5.38 4.84
N PRO A 18 7.36 -6.19 5.65
CA PRO A 18 5.98 -5.94 6.07
C PRO A 18 5.71 -4.53 6.66
N LYS A 19 6.70 -3.95 7.35
CA LYS A 19 6.60 -2.58 7.93
C LYS A 19 6.51 -1.52 6.83
N ASP A 20 7.40 -1.60 5.86
CA ASP A 20 7.45 -0.66 4.73
C ASP A 20 6.26 -0.87 3.80
N TYR A 21 5.80 -2.11 3.63
CA TYR A 21 4.57 -2.41 2.90
C TYR A 21 3.33 -1.74 3.53
N ARG A 22 3.19 -1.75 4.87
CA ARG A 22 2.09 -1.03 5.56
C ARG A 22 2.17 0.48 5.34
N LEU A 23 3.38 1.05 5.34
CA LEU A 23 3.59 2.48 5.10
C LEU A 23 3.29 2.86 3.65
N HIS A 24 3.71 2.03 2.69
CA HIS A 24 3.41 2.18 1.28
C HIS A 24 1.90 2.12 1.02
N ASN A 25 1.19 1.14 1.57
CA ASN A 25 -0.27 1.06 1.41
C ASN A 25 -1.03 2.21 2.09
N LYS A 26 -0.56 2.72 3.24
CA LYS A 26 -1.17 3.91 3.86
C LYS A 26 -0.99 5.18 3.02
N LYS A 27 0.15 5.32 2.33
CA LYS A 27 0.39 6.43 1.40
C LYS A 27 -0.41 6.27 0.12
N ILE A 28 -0.39 5.08 -0.49
CA ILE A 28 -1.09 4.80 -1.76
C ILE A 28 -2.62 4.88 -1.57
N GLY A 29 -3.17 4.36 -0.47
CA GLY A 29 -4.61 4.49 -0.19
C GLY A 29 -5.08 5.93 0.04
N LYS A 30 -4.19 6.83 0.48
CA LYS A 30 -4.47 8.27 0.56
C LYS A 30 -4.30 8.95 -0.80
N LEU A 31 -3.25 8.60 -1.54
CA LEU A 31 -2.94 9.18 -2.84
C LEU A 31 -3.94 8.76 -3.94
N GLN A 32 -4.41 7.50 -3.94
CA GLN A 32 -5.49 7.04 -4.81
C GLN A 32 -6.81 7.73 -4.46
N ARG A 33 -7.14 7.91 -3.17
CA ARG A 33 -8.34 8.66 -2.79
C ARG A 33 -8.26 10.09 -3.31
N SER A 34 -7.15 10.80 -3.12
CA SER A 34 -7.01 12.18 -3.61
C SER A 34 -7.05 12.28 -5.13
N HIS A 35 -6.42 11.35 -5.87
CA HIS A 35 -6.44 11.38 -7.33
C HIS A 35 -7.80 10.96 -7.91
N ILE A 36 -8.49 10.00 -7.30
CA ILE A 36 -9.86 9.60 -7.71
C ILE A 36 -10.85 10.72 -7.38
N LEU A 37 -10.77 11.33 -6.19
CA LEU A 37 -11.61 12.47 -5.82
C LEU A 37 -11.36 13.69 -6.73
N ALA A 38 -10.09 13.99 -7.04
CA ALA A 38 -9.73 15.05 -7.98
C ALA A 38 -10.22 14.75 -9.40
N ALA A 39 -10.07 13.51 -9.89
CA ALA A 39 -10.57 13.10 -11.20
C ALA A 39 -12.11 13.16 -11.29
N ILE A 40 -12.83 12.77 -10.23
CA ILE A 40 -14.29 12.87 -10.15
C ILE A 40 -14.73 14.34 -10.15
N SER A 41 -14.03 15.22 -9.41
CA SER A 41 -14.35 16.66 -9.43
C SER A 41 -14.13 17.33 -10.79
N PHE A 42 -13.20 16.82 -11.61
CA PHE A 42 -12.96 17.34 -12.96
C PHE A 42 -13.98 16.86 -13.99
N LEU A 43 -14.71 15.78 -13.71
CA LEU A 43 -15.71 15.21 -14.63
C LEU A 43 -17.13 15.76 -14.38
N ILE A 44 -17.35 16.40 -13.23
CA ILE A 44 -18.65 16.96 -12.80
C ILE A 44 -18.71 18.49 -13.06
N CYS A 45 -17.57 19.14 -13.30
CA CYS A 45 -17.47 20.53 -13.76
C CYS A 45 -17.40 20.59 -15.29
#